data_AF-A0A6I5NQ23-F1
#
_entry.id   AF-A0A6I5NQ23-F1
#
_cell.length_a   1.000
_cell.length_b   1.000
_cell.length_c   1.000
_cell.angle_alpha   90.00
_cell.angle_beta   90.00
_cell.angle_gamma   90.00
#
_symmetry.space_group_name_H-M   'P 1'
#
loop_
_entity.id
_entity.type
_entity.pdbx_description
1 polymer ?
#
loop_
_entity_poly.entity_id
_entity_poly.type
_entity_poly.pdbx_seq_one_letter_code
_entity_poly.pdbx_strand_id
1 'polypeptide(L)'
;MNAKAQAVVTTIPMQEASLDIWNSKYQLKTKTGEPVDKDIEATYERVAAALAEVENKANRAKHKKEFVWALRHGAIPAGRITSNAGAEAHKPATSTINCTVSGSVQDSMNDILEKNHEAGLTLKAGCGIGYEFSTLRPRGAYVAGAGATTSGPLSFMDIFDRMCFTVSSAGGRRGAQMATFDVHHPDVIDFIQAKREDGRLRQFNLSLLITEDFIEAVRNGDDWHLSFPVTEKEVEDEGLDLSDTSQFVYRDFPIQDGYVVNGEGKVACRIYRTLKAQFIWDTIMTSTYDYAEPGFILIDKVNQ
;
A
#
# COMPACT_ATOMS: atom_id res chain seq x y z
N MET A 1 58.92 -22.02 9.54
CA MET A 1 58.31 -22.00 8.20
C MET A 1 57.10 -21.09 8.28
N ASN A 2 57.19 -19.90 7.67
CA ASN A 2 56.11 -18.91 7.69
C ASN A 2 55.01 -19.33 6.72
N ALA A 3 53.83 -19.69 7.25
CA ALA A 3 52.61 -19.76 6.46
C ALA A 3 52.33 -18.36 5.91
N LYS A 4 52.42 -18.21 4.58
CA LYS A 4 52.00 -16.98 3.90
C LYS A 4 50.52 -16.79 4.17
N ALA A 5 50.18 -15.76 4.95
CA ALA A 5 48.81 -15.28 5.05
C ALA A 5 48.35 -14.91 3.63
N GLN A 6 47.43 -15.70 3.10
CA GLN A 6 46.82 -15.43 1.80
C GLN A 6 46.02 -14.14 1.97
N ALA A 7 46.37 -13.10 1.20
CA ALA A 7 45.63 -11.85 1.22
C ALA A 7 44.16 -12.16 0.89
N VAL A 8 43.28 -12.02 1.89
CA VAL A 8 41.84 -12.08 1.68
C VAL A 8 41.52 -11.03 0.64
N VAL A 9 40.90 -11.41 -0.47
CA VAL A 9 40.47 -10.48 -1.52
C VAL A 9 39.53 -9.47 -0.85
N THR A 10 40.04 -8.27 -0.58
CA THR A 10 39.35 -7.23 0.20
C THR A 10 38.37 -6.42 -0.62
N THR A 11 38.36 -6.59 -1.95
CA THR A 11 37.49 -5.85 -2.87
C THR A 11 36.77 -6.80 -3.81
N ILE A 12 35.46 -6.92 -3.63
CA ILE A 12 34.58 -7.63 -4.54
C ILE A 12 34.24 -6.65 -5.67
N PRO A 13 34.64 -6.92 -6.94
CA PRO A 13 34.27 -6.05 -8.05
C PRO A 13 32.76 -6.07 -8.29
N MET A 14 32.21 -4.98 -8.79
CA MET A 14 30.79 -4.93 -9.17
C MET A 14 30.50 -5.96 -10.26
N GLN A 15 29.41 -6.69 -10.10
CA GLN A 15 28.93 -7.62 -11.10
C GLN A 15 28.39 -6.85 -12.30
N GLU A 16 28.46 -7.45 -13.50
CA GLU A 16 27.92 -6.85 -14.73
C GLU A 16 26.43 -6.50 -14.58
N ALA A 17 25.65 -7.38 -13.95
CA ALA A 17 24.25 -7.12 -13.64
C ALA A 17 24.06 -5.89 -12.72
N SER A 18 24.95 -5.68 -11.75
CA SER A 18 24.90 -4.50 -10.87
C SER A 18 25.17 -3.21 -11.65
N LEU A 19 26.12 -3.25 -12.59
CA LEU A 19 26.44 -2.12 -13.45
C LEU A 19 25.29 -1.79 -14.41
N ASP A 20 24.65 -2.81 -14.99
CA ASP A 20 23.48 -2.64 -15.85
C ASP A 20 22.28 -2.06 -15.11
N ILE A 21 21.98 -2.57 -13.90
CA ILE A 21 20.93 -2.03 -13.04
C ILE A 21 21.24 -0.58 -12.65
N TRP A 22 22.48 -0.28 -12.27
CA TRP A 22 22.89 1.09 -11.96
C TRP A 22 22.71 2.01 -13.17
N ASN A 23 23.25 1.64 -14.33
CA ASN A 23 23.16 2.43 -15.56
C ASN A 23 21.70 2.71 -15.98
N SER A 24 20.83 1.70 -15.86
CA SER A 24 19.44 1.77 -16.32
C SER A 24 18.49 2.42 -15.31
N LYS A 25 18.73 2.27 -14.01
CA LYS A 25 17.75 2.65 -12.95
C LYS A 25 18.22 3.75 -12.00
N TYR A 26 19.52 3.99 -11.86
CA TYR A 26 20.07 4.85 -10.80
C TYR A 26 21.02 5.93 -11.30
N GLN A 27 21.76 5.69 -12.39
CA GLN A 27 22.65 6.67 -12.99
C GLN A 27 21.85 7.90 -13.45
N LEU A 28 22.21 9.07 -12.92
CA LEU A 28 21.60 10.30 -13.38
C LEU A 28 22.09 10.61 -14.80
N LYS A 29 21.14 10.86 -15.70
CA LYS A 29 21.37 11.22 -17.10
C LYS A 29 20.63 12.50 -17.44
N THR A 30 21.16 13.25 -18.40
CA THR A 30 20.48 14.40 -18.99
C THR A 30 19.26 13.95 -19.81
N LYS A 31 18.45 14.90 -20.28
CA LYS A 31 17.31 14.61 -21.17
C LYS A 31 17.73 13.93 -22.49
N THR A 32 18.96 14.16 -22.95
CA THR A 32 19.53 13.55 -24.17
C THR A 32 20.17 12.18 -23.90
N GLY A 33 20.14 11.71 -22.65
CA GLY A 33 20.68 10.40 -22.25
C GLY A 33 22.15 10.41 -21.86
N GLU A 34 22.80 11.58 -21.83
CA GLU A 34 24.21 11.69 -21.45
C GLU A 34 24.38 11.49 -19.94
N PRO A 35 25.37 10.68 -19.50
CA PRO A 35 25.66 10.50 -18.08
C PRO A 35 26.06 11.79 -17.36
N VAL A 36 25.29 12.16 -16.35
CA VAL A 36 25.65 13.18 -15.35
C VAL A 36 26.52 12.53 -14.28
N ASP A 37 26.05 11.41 -13.72
CA ASP A 37 26.86 10.54 -12.88
C ASP A 37 27.79 9.72 -13.78
N LYS A 38 29.11 9.95 -13.71
CA LYS A 38 30.09 9.26 -14.57
C LYS A 38 30.32 7.81 -14.15
N ASP A 39 30.25 7.55 -12.87
CA ASP A 39 30.41 6.24 -12.23
C ASP A 39 29.55 6.17 -10.95
N ILE A 40 29.57 5.03 -10.26
CA ILE A 40 28.84 4.82 -9.01
C ILE A 40 29.31 5.79 -7.91
N GLU A 41 30.59 6.15 -7.90
CA GLU A 41 31.14 7.09 -6.94
C GLU A 41 30.57 8.50 -7.12
N ALA A 42 30.38 8.95 -8.35
CA ALA A 42 29.66 10.19 -8.65
C ALA A 42 28.20 10.14 -8.16
N THR A 43 27.52 8.99 -8.28
CA THR A 43 26.19 8.80 -7.67
C THR A 43 26.24 8.96 -6.15
N TYR A 44 27.24 8.36 -5.47
CA TYR A 44 27.38 8.50 -4.02
C TYR A 44 27.68 9.94 -3.59
N GLU A 45 28.58 10.63 -4.30
CA GLU A 45 28.91 12.03 -4.05
C GLU A 45 27.69 12.95 -4.22
N ARG A 46 26.86 12.72 -5.24
CA ARG A 46 25.61 13.46 -5.47
C ARG A 46 24.62 13.23 -4.34
N VAL A 47 24.34 11.98 -3.99
CA VAL A 47 23.39 11.63 -2.92
C VAL A 47 23.87 12.19 -1.58
N ALA A 48 25.16 12.03 -1.25
CA ALA A 48 25.75 12.56 -0.02
C ALA A 48 25.72 14.10 0.05
N ALA A 49 25.92 14.78 -1.09
CA ALA A 49 25.79 16.24 -1.15
C ALA A 49 24.36 16.70 -0.86
N ALA A 50 23.37 16.04 -1.47
CA ALA A 50 21.95 16.33 -1.22
C ALA A 50 21.56 16.08 0.24
N LEU A 51 22.01 14.95 0.82
CA LEU A 51 21.79 14.65 2.24
C LEU A 51 22.46 15.67 3.16
N ALA A 52 23.65 16.16 2.83
CA ALA A 52 24.35 17.16 3.64
C ALA A 52 23.78 18.57 3.48
N GLU A 53 22.90 18.84 2.52
CA GLU A 53 22.39 20.19 2.26
C GLU A 53 21.44 20.69 3.35
N VAL A 54 20.72 19.77 4.01
CA VAL A 54 19.83 20.11 5.14
C VAL A 54 20.59 20.56 6.38
N GLU A 55 21.89 20.27 6.44
CA GLU A 55 22.76 20.65 7.55
C GLU A 55 23.14 22.13 7.54
N ASN A 56 23.51 22.63 8.71
CA ASN A 56 24.08 23.98 8.85
C ASN A 56 25.34 24.13 7.97
N LYS A 57 25.50 25.31 7.34
CA LYS A 57 26.58 25.60 6.38
C LYS A 57 27.99 25.23 6.88
N ALA A 58 28.26 25.42 8.17
CA ALA A 58 29.54 25.07 8.80
C ALA A 58 29.82 23.55 8.82
N ASN A 59 28.79 22.72 8.86
CA ASN A 59 28.90 21.27 9.01
C ASN A 59 28.72 20.49 7.70
N ARG A 60 28.15 21.10 6.66
CA ARG A 60 27.85 20.41 5.37
C ARG A 60 29.06 19.64 4.81
N ALA A 61 30.24 20.25 4.81
CA ALA A 61 31.45 19.62 4.28
C ALA A 61 31.90 18.42 5.11
N LYS A 62 31.69 18.44 6.44
CA LYS A 62 31.95 17.32 7.33
C LYS A 62 30.96 16.19 7.07
N HIS A 63 29.66 16.48 7.15
CA HIS A 63 28.62 15.46 6.97
C HIS A 63 28.59 14.86 5.57
N LYS A 64 28.89 15.64 4.52
CA LYS A 64 29.05 15.08 3.16
C LYS A 64 30.11 13.96 3.15
N LYS A 65 31.27 14.16 3.77
CA LYS A 65 32.32 13.13 3.83
C LYS A 65 31.87 11.89 4.61
N GLU A 66 31.14 12.08 5.70
CA GLU A 66 30.58 11.00 6.51
C GLU A 66 29.53 10.19 5.72
N PHE A 67 28.65 10.87 4.97
CA PHE A 67 27.67 10.20 4.11
C PHE A 67 28.33 9.44 2.96
N VAL A 68 29.32 10.02 2.27
CA VAL A 68 30.08 9.30 1.24
C VAL A 68 30.74 8.05 1.82
N TRP A 69 31.36 8.17 3.01
CA TRP A 69 31.92 7.03 3.70
C TRP A 69 30.84 5.97 3.99
N ALA A 70 29.68 6.35 4.53
CA ALA A 70 28.61 5.40 4.83
C ALA A 70 28.09 4.67 3.57
N LEU A 71 27.86 5.40 2.47
CA LEU A 71 27.41 4.83 1.19
C LEU A 71 28.40 3.80 0.64
N ARG A 72 29.70 4.07 0.73
CA ARG A 72 30.77 3.14 0.32
C ARG A 72 30.86 1.89 1.20
N HIS A 73 30.41 1.97 2.45
CA HIS A 73 30.54 0.90 3.45
C HIS A 73 29.21 0.20 3.75
N GLY A 74 28.25 0.25 2.82
CA GLY A 74 27.04 -0.58 2.85
C GLY A 74 25.79 0.08 3.42
N ALA A 75 25.81 1.39 3.71
CA ALA A 75 24.57 2.13 3.90
C ALA A 75 23.91 2.34 2.52
N ILE A 76 22.92 1.53 2.17
CA ILE A 76 22.28 1.55 0.86
C ILE A 76 20.91 2.24 0.97
N PRO A 77 20.73 3.47 0.44
CA PRO A 77 19.44 4.13 0.41
C PRO A 77 18.45 3.40 -0.48
N ALA A 78 17.16 3.59 -0.19
CA ALA A 78 16.10 3.10 -1.04
C ALA A 78 16.21 3.64 -2.47
N GLY A 79 15.70 2.88 -3.44
CA GLY A 79 15.95 3.14 -4.85
C GLY A 79 15.54 4.53 -5.36
N ARG A 80 14.50 5.16 -4.79
CA ARG A 80 14.11 6.54 -5.19
C ARG A 80 15.07 7.57 -4.66
N ILE A 81 15.59 7.40 -3.44
CA ILE A 81 16.62 8.27 -2.86
C ILE A 81 17.84 8.27 -3.77
N THR A 82 18.38 7.10 -4.11
CA THR A 82 19.55 6.97 -4.99
C THR A 82 19.35 7.59 -6.37
N SER A 83 18.15 7.41 -6.96
CA SER A 83 17.81 7.92 -8.29
C SER A 83 17.58 9.43 -8.35
N ASN A 84 17.07 10.05 -7.27
CA ASN A 84 16.44 11.37 -7.33
C ASN A 84 17.06 12.42 -6.40
N ALA A 85 17.76 12.05 -5.32
CA ALA A 85 18.39 13.03 -4.43
C ALA A 85 19.46 13.85 -5.16
N GLY A 86 19.35 15.18 -5.21
CA GLY A 86 20.30 16.03 -5.93
C GLY A 86 20.17 15.97 -7.46
N ALA A 87 19.01 15.53 -7.97
CA ALA A 87 18.73 15.40 -9.40
C ALA A 87 17.78 16.48 -9.94
N GLU A 88 17.42 17.49 -9.15
CA GLU A 88 16.34 18.45 -9.39
C GLU A 88 16.49 19.20 -10.72
N ALA A 89 17.74 19.51 -11.11
CA ALA A 89 18.04 20.15 -12.39
C ALA A 89 17.63 19.31 -13.63
N HIS A 90 17.53 17.99 -13.48
CA HIS A 90 17.20 17.04 -14.54
C HIS A 90 15.85 16.33 -14.33
N LYS A 91 15.44 16.16 -13.07
CA LYS A 91 14.21 15.49 -12.63
C LYS A 91 13.46 16.36 -11.61
N PRO A 92 12.90 17.52 -12.02
CA PRO A 92 12.38 18.52 -11.09
C PRO A 92 11.09 18.13 -10.34
N ALA A 93 10.37 17.12 -10.84
CA ALA A 93 9.06 16.72 -10.32
C ALA A 93 9.04 15.25 -9.86
N THR A 94 10.12 14.80 -9.21
CA THR A 94 10.24 13.44 -8.68
C THR A 94 10.44 13.45 -7.17
N SER A 95 9.89 12.44 -6.49
CA SER A 95 10.02 12.28 -5.04
C SER A 95 11.23 11.42 -4.67
N THR A 96 11.83 11.67 -3.52
CA THR A 96 12.79 10.76 -2.86
C THR A 96 12.08 9.70 -2.00
N ILE A 97 10.77 9.81 -1.80
CA ILE A 97 9.95 8.85 -1.07
C ILE A 97 9.61 7.66 -1.97
N ASN A 98 9.77 6.45 -1.43
CA ASN A 98 9.46 5.20 -2.13
C ASN A 98 7.99 4.80 -1.99
N CYS A 99 7.51 4.71 -0.74
CA CYS A 99 6.20 4.18 -0.40
C CYS A 99 5.40 5.25 0.35
N THR A 100 4.12 5.36 0.04
CA THR A 100 3.16 6.19 0.75
C THR A 100 1.93 5.37 1.08
N VAL A 101 1.17 5.82 2.08
CA VAL A 101 -0.14 5.27 2.42
C VAL A 101 -1.15 6.38 2.21
N SER A 102 -2.23 6.08 1.51
CA SER A 102 -3.34 7.02 1.34
C SER A 102 -4.06 7.22 2.68
N GLY A 103 -4.71 8.37 2.85
CA GLY A 103 -5.69 8.51 3.93
C GLY A 103 -6.88 7.56 3.71
N SER A 104 -7.75 7.45 4.71
CA SER A 104 -8.98 6.66 4.60
C SER A 104 -9.82 7.14 3.41
N VAL A 105 -10.27 6.21 2.58
CA VAL A 105 -11.20 6.50 1.48
C VAL A 105 -12.59 6.60 2.09
N GLN A 106 -13.25 7.74 2.01
CA GLN A 106 -14.60 7.91 2.51
C GLN A 106 -15.61 7.33 1.51
N ASP A 107 -16.74 6.83 2.01
CA ASP A 107 -17.79 6.22 1.20
C ASP A 107 -18.65 7.27 0.47
N SER A 108 -18.01 8.05 -0.39
CA SER A 108 -18.63 9.06 -1.23
C SER A 108 -17.91 9.16 -2.58
N MET A 109 -18.66 9.49 -3.63
CA MET A 109 -18.07 9.64 -4.97
C MET A 109 -16.99 10.73 -5.02
N ASN A 110 -17.19 11.84 -4.29
CA ASN A 110 -16.22 12.93 -4.27
C ASN A 110 -14.89 12.48 -3.67
N ASP A 111 -14.92 11.82 -2.51
CA ASP A 111 -13.68 11.38 -1.86
C ASP A 111 -13.00 10.25 -2.66
N ILE A 112 -13.76 9.28 -3.19
CA ILE A 112 -13.20 8.22 -4.05
C ILE A 112 -12.42 8.83 -5.25
N LEU A 113 -13.02 9.81 -5.93
CA LEU A 113 -12.38 10.45 -7.08
C LEU A 113 -11.22 11.36 -6.68
N GLU A 114 -11.30 12.03 -5.52
CA GLU A 114 -10.20 12.81 -4.97
C GLU A 114 -9.01 11.92 -4.60
N LYS A 115 -9.24 10.79 -3.94
CA LYS A 115 -8.20 9.78 -3.64
C LYS A 115 -7.58 9.18 -4.90
N ASN A 116 -8.36 8.95 -5.94
CA ASN A 116 -7.83 8.52 -7.24
C ASN A 116 -6.97 9.62 -7.91
N HIS A 117 -7.32 10.90 -7.73
CA HIS A 117 -6.49 12.01 -8.22
C HIS A 117 -5.17 12.13 -7.43
N GLU A 118 -5.22 12.08 -6.10
CA GLU A 118 -4.03 12.06 -5.22
C GLU A 118 -3.09 10.89 -5.60
N ALA A 119 -3.67 9.73 -5.85
CA ALA A 119 -2.97 8.54 -6.31
C ALA A 119 -2.21 8.77 -7.62
N GLY A 120 -2.86 9.36 -8.62
CA GLY A 120 -2.24 9.69 -9.91
C GLY A 120 -1.06 10.64 -9.77
N LEU A 121 -1.18 11.67 -8.93
CA LEU A 121 -0.06 12.59 -8.66
C LEU A 121 1.10 11.90 -7.94
N THR A 122 0.78 11.02 -6.99
CA THR A 122 1.75 10.25 -6.21
C THR A 122 2.55 9.29 -7.09
N LEU A 123 1.87 8.53 -7.96
CA LEU A 123 2.49 7.61 -8.90
C LEU A 123 3.33 8.35 -9.95
N LYS A 124 2.82 9.49 -10.46
CA LYS A 124 3.55 10.39 -11.36
C LYS A 124 4.86 10.88 -10.74
N ALA A 125 4.88 11.17 -9.43
CA ALA A 125 6.09 11.59 -8.73
C ALA A 125 7.10 10.43 -8.51
N GLY A 126 6.70 9.18 -8.74
CA GLY A 126 7.55 8.00 -8.60
C GLY A 126 7.23 7.12 -7.38
N CYS A 127 6.32 7.54 -6.50
CA CYS A 127 6.00 6.78 -5.30
C CYS A 127 5.11 5.56 -5.63
N GLY A 128 5.21 4.49 -4.86
CA GLY A 128 4.14 3.50 -4.70
C GLY A 128 3.18 3.94 -3.61
N ILE A 129 1.93 3.48 -3.67
CA ILE A 129 0.86 3.94 -2.77
C ILE A 129 -0.06 2.79 -2.34
N GLY A 130 -0.37 2.73 -1.05
CA GLY A 130 -1.33 1.79 -0.45
C GLY A 130 -2.66 2.43 -0.08
N TYR A 131 -3.74 1.65 -0.10
CA TYR A 131 -5.10 2.08 0.25
C TYR A 131 -5.81 1.02 1.09
N GLU A 132 -6.78 1.48 1.88
CA GLU A 132 -7.74 0.66 2.60
C GLU A 132 -9.12 0.90 1.95
N PHE A 133 -9.77 -0.16 1.44
CA PHE A 133 -11.02 -0.05 0.67
C PHE A 133 -12.27 -0.55 1.42
N SER A 134 -12.12 -1.00 2.67
CA SER A 134 -13.21 -1.61 3.45
C SER A 134 -14.21 -0.60 4.00
N THR A 135 -13.88 0.68 3.86
CA THR A 135 -14.75 1.80 4.15
C THR A 135 -15.84 2.02 3.11
N LEU A 136 -15.71 1.44 1.90
CA LEU A 136 -16.69 1.59 0.84
C LEU A 136 -17.83 0.59 1.00
N ARG A 137 -19.08 1.05 0.86
CA ARG A 137 -20.25 0.20 1.08
C ARG A 137 -20.30 -1.00 0.12
N PRO A 138 -20.83 -2.16 0.58
CA PRO A 138 -20.77 -3.40 -0.18
C PRO A 138 -21.62 -3.36 -1.44
N ARG A 139 -21.27 -4.20 -2.42
CA ARG A 139 -22.03 -4.32 -3.67
C ARG A 139 -23.51 -4.60 -3.39
N GLY A 140 -24.38 -3.86 -4.08
CA GLY A 140 -25.82 -3.97 -3.93
C GLY A 140 -26.40 -3.14 -2.78
N ALA A 141 -25.57 -2.52 -1.93
CA ALA A 141 -26.05 -1.56 -0.94
C ALA A 141 -26.68 -0.33 -1.62
N TYR A 142 -27.71 0.22 -0.98
CA TYR A 142 -28.46 1.36 -1.50
C TYR A 142 -27.66 2.66 -1.39
N VAL A 143 -27.87 3.57 -2.34
CA VAL A 143 -27.25 4.90 -2.40
C VAL A 143 -28.35 5.94 -2.46
N ALA A 144 -28.68 6.53 -1.30
CA ALA A 144 -29.82 7.44 -1.16
C ALA A 144 -29.78 8.63 -2.14
N GLY A 145 -28.61 9.24 -2.34
CA GLY A 145 -28.45 10.37 -3.25
C GLY A 145 -28.62 10.04 -4.74
N ALA A 146 -28.44 8.77 -5.13
CA ALA A 146 -28.55 8.30 -6.51
C ALA A 146 -29.86 7.53 -6.77
N GLY A 147 -30.60 7.12 -5.73
CA GLY A 147 -31.80 6.29 -5.87
C GLY A 147 -31.52 4.91 -6.47
N ALA A 148 -30.29 4.40 -6.32
CA ALA A 148 -29.81 3.18 -6.98
C ALA A 148 -28.89 2.38 -6.04
N THR A 149 -28.48 1.19 -6.47
CA THR A 149 -27.51 0.36 -5.74
C THR A 149 -26.08 0.59 -6.24
N THR A 150 -25.10 0.39 -5.36
CA THR A 150 -23.67 0.49 -5.72
C THR A 150 -23.14 -0.79 -6.37
N SER A 151 -22.06 -0.65 -7.15
CA SER A 151 -21.28 -1.76 -7.69
C SER A 151 -20.24 -2.33 -6.70
N GLY A 152 -20.07 -1.67 -5.55
CA GLY A 152 -19.17 -2.10 -4.47
C GLY A 152 -17.70 -1.69 -4.66
N PRO A 153 -16.86 -1.90 -3.63
CA PRO A 153 -15.44 -1.47 -3.59
C PRO A 153 -14.62 -1.93 -4.80
N LEU A 154 -14.73 -3.19 -5.20
CA LEU A 154 -13.86 -3.76 -6.24
C LEU A 154 -14.03 -3.08 -7.60
N SER A 155 -15.23 -2.59 -7.92
CA SER A 155 -15.48 -1.82 -9.15
C SER A 155 -14.76 -0.46 -9.12
N PHE A 156 -14.73 0.19 -7.96
CA PHE A 156 -13.94 1.41 -7.79
C PHE A 156 -12.43 1.13 -7.81
N MET A 157 -11.98 -0.01 -7.28
CA MET A 157 -10.57 -0.43 -7.39
C MET A 157 -10.14 -0.58 -8.86
N ASP A 158 -11.02 -0.98 -9.77
CA ASP A 158 -10.70 -1.03 -11.20
C ASP A 158 -10.34 0.36 -11.78
N ILE A 159 -10.93 1.44 -11.26
CA ILE A 159 -10.58 2.81 -11.65
C ILE A 159 -9.12 3.11 -11.25
N PHE A 160 -8.73 2.78 -10.02
CA PHE A 160 -7.37 2.97 -9.52
C PHE A 160 -6.36 2.08 -10.26
N ASP A 161 -6.74 0.85 -10.60
CA ASP A 161 -5.91 -0.08 -11.39
C ASP A 161 -5.62 0.49 -12.78
N ARG A 162 -6.66 0.98 -13.48
CA ARG A 162 -6.53 1.60 -14.80
C ARG A 162 -5.74 2.90 -14.76
N MET A 163 -5.95 3.72 -13.73
CA MET A 163 -5.19 4.95 -13.50
C MET A 163 -3.70 4.62 -13.34
N CYS A 164 -3.33 3.66 -12.49
CA CYS A 164 -1.93 3.31 -12.28
C CYS A 164 -1.27 2.73 -13.53
N PHE A 165 -2.00 1.89 -14.27
CA PHE A 165 -1.53 1.37 -15.56
C PHE A 165 -1.21 2.50 -16.53
N THR A 166 -2.07 3.52 -16.61
CA THR A 166 -1.92 4.66 -17.50
C THR A 166 -0.79 5.60 -17.08
N VAL A 167 -0.72 5.94 -15.79
CA VAL A 167 0.22 6.95 -15.28
C VAL A 167 1.67 6.46 -15.34
N SER A 168 1.92 5.15 -15.24
CA SER A 168 3.25 4.52 -15.34
C SER A 168 4.38 5.30 -14.63
N SER A 169 4.74 4.85 -13.43
CA SER A 169 5.62 5.59 -12.50
C SER A 169 6.88 6.21 -13.15
N ALA A 170 7.20 7.45 -12.74
CA ALA A 170 8.33 8.20 -13.29
C ALA A 170 9.65 7.40 -13.31
N GLY A 171 10.41 7.58 -14.40
CA GLY A 171 11.70 6.90 -14.61
C GLY A 171 11.61 5.51 -15.23
N GLY A 172 10.55 5.22 -16.01
CA GLY A 172 10.40 3.95 -16.74
C GLY A 172 10.20 2.75 -15.82
N ARG A 173 9.59 2.98 -14.64
CA ARG A 173 9.22 1.93 -13.69
C ARG A 173 7.71 1.71 -13.78
N ARG A 174 7.28 0.47 -13.60
CA ARG A 174 5.86 0.18 -13.45
C ARG A 174 5.34 0.81 -12.16
N GLY A 175 4.15 1.40 -12.20
CA GLY A 175 3.44 1.81 -10.99
C GLY A 175 3.10 0.58 -10.15
N ALA A 176 3.19 0.72 -8.83
CA ALA A 176 2.84 -0.34 -7.89
C ALA A 176 1.92 0.24 -6.83
N GLN A 177 0.82 -0.45 -6.58
CA GLN A 177 -0.15 -0.09 -5.56
C GLN A 177 -0.38 -1.27 -4.63
N MET A 178 -0.88 -0.98 -3.44
CA MET A 178 -1.32 -1.99 -2.49
C MET A 178 -2.76 -1.70 -2.08
N ALA A 179 -3.59 -2.74 -1.99
CA ALA A 179 -4.94 -2.63 -1.46
C ALA A 179 -5.07 -3.55 -0.25
N THR A 180 -5.54 -2.99 0.86
CA THR A 180 -5.96 -3.74 2.04
C THR A 180 -7.48 -3.84 2.10
N PHE A 181 -7.95 -4.93 2.72
CA PHE A 181 -9.37 -5.20 2.89
C PHE A 181 -9.65 -5.98 4.18
N ASP A 182 -10.66 -5.58 4.92
CA ASP A 182 -11.08 -6.13 6.20
C ASP A 182 -11.80 -7.45 5.99
N VAL A 183 -11.41 -8.46 6.77
CA VAL A 183 -12.01 -9.80 6.74
C VAL A 183 -13.51 -9.81 7.10
N HIS A 184 -14.01 -8.78 7.77
CA HIS A 184 -15.43 -8.60 8.08
C HIS A 184 -16.25 -8.08 6.90
N HIS A 185 -15.63 -7.53 5.85
CA HIS A 185 -16.37 -6.83 4.81
C HIS A 185 -17.25 -7.79 3.98
N PRO A 186 -18.51 -7.44 3.63
CA PRO A 186 -19.41 -8.33 2.86
C PRO A 186 -18.86 -8.83 1.52
N ASP A 187 -18.03 -8.02 0.86
CA ASP A 187 -17.37 -8.37 -0.40
C ASP A 187 -16.00 -9.08 -0.24
N VAL A 188 -15.64 -9.54 0.97
CA VAL A 188 -14.31 -10.14 1.24
C VAL A 188 -14.02 -11.36 0.38
N ILE A 189 -15.02 -12.20 0.09
CA ILE A 189 -14.83 -13.39 -0.74
C ILE A 189 -14.46 -13.00 -2.17
N ASP A 190 -15.08 -11.96 -2.71
CA ASP A 190 -14.76 -11.46 -4.04
C ASP A 190 -13.38 -10.81 -4.06
N PHE A 191 -12.99 -10.10 -3.00
CA PHE A 191 -11.64 -9.55 -2.85
C PHE A 191 -10.57 -10.64 -2.85
N ILE A 192 -10.77 -11.71 -2.07
CA ILE A 192 -9.87 -12.87 -2.03
C ILE A 192 -9.71 -13.48 -3.43
N GLN A 193 -10.80 -13.61 -4.16
CA GLN A 193 -10.83 -14.28 -5.46
C GLN A 193 -10.54 -13.36 -6.64
N ALA A 194 -10.31 -12.06 -6.42
CA ALA A 194 -10.30 -11.06 -7.49
C ALA A 194 -9.27 -11.35 -8.60
N LYS A 195 -8.11 -11.93 -8.24
CA LYS A 195 -7.04 -12.27 -9.20
C LYS A 195 -7.21 -13.62 -9.91
N ARG A 196 -8.29 -14.36 -9.62
CA ARG A 196 -8.67 -15.52 -10.44
C ARG A 196 -9.12 -15.10 -11.83
N GLU A 197 -9.65 -13.89 -11.94
CA GLU A 197 -9.99 -13.26 -13.21
C GLU A 197 -8.72 -12.75 -13.90
N ASP A 198 -8.43 -13.27 -15.09
CA ASP A 198 -7.25 -12.85 -15.83
C ASP A 198 -7.32 -11.35 -16.15
N GLY A 199 -6.23 -10.63 -15.89
CA GLY A 199 -6.15 -9.20 -16.21
C GLY A 199 -6.59 -8.25 -15.11
N ARG A 200 -7.29 -8.75 -14.09
CA ARG A 200 -7.92 -7.90 -13.08
C ARG A 200 -6.97 -7.53 -11.93
N LEU A 201 -7.05 -6.28 -11.48
CA LEU A 201 -6.26 -5.70 -10.39
C LEU A 201 -4.74 -5.98 -10.47
N ARG A 202 -4.19 -6.02 -11.70
CA ARG A 202 -2.77 -6.33 -11.94
C ARG A 202 -1.81 -5.31 -11.36
N GLN A 203 -2.24 -4.06 -11.14
CA GLN A 203 -1.40 -3.01 -10.56
C GLN A 203 -1.41 -2.99 -9.03
N PHE A 204 -2.21 -3.85 -8.41
CA PHE A 204 -2.27 -4.00 -6.97
C PHE A 204 -1.52 -5.24 -6.49
N ASN A 205 -0.92 -5.16 -5.32
CA ASN A 205 -0.80 -6.29 -4.42
C ASN A 205 -1.99 -6.25 -3.43
N LEU A 206 -2.64 -7.39 -3.21
CA LEU A 206 -3.80 -7.50 -2.35
C LEU A 206 -3.42 -8.09 -0.99
N SER A 207 -3.92 -7.51 0.09
CA SER A 207 -3.72 -8.04 1.45
C SER A 207 -4.99 -7.93 2.29
N LEU A 208 -5.25 -8.93 3.13
CA LEU A 208 -6.35 -8.89 4.09
C LEU A 208 -5.89 -8.33 5.44
N LEU A 209 -6.73 -7.51 6.06
CA LEU A 209 -6.63 -7.16 7.47
C LEU A 209 -7.33 -8.26 8.27
N ILE A 210 -6.53 -9.06 8.97
CA ILE A 210 -6.98 -10.19 9.77
C ILE A 210 -6.91 -9.81 11.24
N THR A 211 -8.03 -9.98 11.93
CA THR A 211 -8.18 -9.75 13.36
C THR A 211 -7.96 -11.04 14.15
N GLU A 212 -7.65 -10.92 15.44
CA GLU A 212 -7.40 -12.06 16.33
C GLU A 212 -8.68 -12.87 16.55
N ASP A 213 -9.83 -12.21 16.67
CA ASP A 213 -11.14 -12.87 16.81
C ASP A 213 -11.51 -13.73 15.59
N PHE A 214 -11.11 -13.32 14.37
CA PHE A 214 -11.24 -14.16 13.18
C PHE A 214 -10.41 -15.43 13.30
N ILE A 215 -9.17 -15.32 13.76
CA ILE A 215 -8.28 -16.47 13.95
C ILE A 215 -8.83 -17.41 15.03
N GLU A 216 -9.39 -16.88 16.11
CA GLU A 216 -10.06 -17.66 17.13
C GLU A 216 -11.30 -18.39 16.56
N ALA A 217 -12.14 -17.69 15.80
CA ALA A 217 -13.32 -18.26 15.16
C ALA A 217 -12.94 -19.41 14.19
N VAL A 218 -11.84 -19.26 13.43
CA VAL A 218 -11.32 -20.34 12.58
C VAL A 218 -10.93 -21.56 13.43
N ARG A 219 -10.17 -21.37 14.51
CA ARG A 219 -9.70 -22.47 15.37
C ARG A 219 -10.85 -23.23 16.04
N ASN A 220 -11.91 -22.52 16.39
CA ASN A 220 -13.08 -23.09 17.08
C ASN A 220 -14.11 -23.70 16.12
N GLY A 221 -14.02 -23.40 14.81
CA GLY A 221 -15.04 -23.81 13.83
C GLY A 221 -16.32 -22.96 13.91
N ASP A 222 -16.19 -21.73 14.39
CA ASP A 222 -17.29 -20.80 14.61
C ASP A 222 -17.78 -20.17 13.30
N ASP A 223 -18.94 -19.52 13.39
CA ASP A 223 -19.47 -18.70 12.33
C ASP A 223 -18.81 -17.31 12.33
N TRP A 224 -18.79 -16.68 11.17
CA TRP A 224 -18.21 -15.36 10.93
C TRP A 224 -19.22 -14.46 10.24
N HIS A 225 -19.42 -13.27 10.81
CA HIS A 225 -20.40 -12.30 10.32
C HIS A 225 -19.76 -11.29 9.37
N LEU A 226 -20.14 -11.38 8.10
CA LEU A 226 -19.80 -10.37 7.13
C LEU A 226 -20.74 -9.18 7.29
N SER A 227 -20.20 -8.04 7.71
CA SER A 227 -20.98 -6.92 8.22
C SER A 227 -20.40 -5.57 7.80
N PHE A 228 -21.29 -4.59 7.66
CA PHE A 228 -20.92 -3.23 7.27
C PHE A 228 -21.64 -2.19 8.15
N PRO A 229 -21.00 -1.05 8.48
CA PRO A 229 -21.61 -0.01 9.31
C PRO A 229 -22.98 0.48 8.84
N VAL A 230 -23.82 0.85 9.81
CA VAL A 230 -25.08 1.56 9.56
C VAL A 230 -25.02 3.00 10.04
N THR A 231 -25.59 3.89 9.24
CA THR A 231 -25.70 5.31 9.57
C THR A 231 -26.86 5.57 10.53
N GLU A 232 -26.79 6.67 11.29
CA GLU A 232 -27.91 7.10 12.16
C GLU A 232 -29.20 7.28 11.36
N LYS A 233 -29.08 7.84 10.15
CA LYS A 233 -30.22 8.05 9.26
C LYS A 233 -30.87 6.75 8.80
N GLU A 234 -30.10 5.72 8.48
CA GLU A 234 -30.66 4.41 8.10
C GLU A 234 -31.42 3.78 9.26
N VAL A 235 -30.95 3.96 10.50
CA VAL A 235 -31.65 3.49 11.70
C VAL A 235 -33.00 4.17 11.87
N GLU A 236 -33.05 5.49 11.68
CA GLU A 236 -34.29 6.27 11.75
C GLU A 236 -35.26 5.94 10.62
N ASP A 237 -34.78 5.93 9.38
CA ASP A 237 -35.60 5.75 8.17
C ASP A 237 -36.16 4.32 8.05
N GLU A 238 -35.38 3.30 8.43
CA GLU A 238 -35.79 1.89 8.37
C GLU A 238 -36.34 1.34 9.69
N GLY A 239 -36.25 2.10 10.79
CA GLY A 239 -36.68 1.67 12.13
C GLY A 239 -35.87 0.47 12.65
N LEU A 240 -34.55 0.51 12.49
CA LEU A 240 -33.67 -0.62 12.81
C LEU A 240 -33.53 -0.81 14.33
N ASP A 241 -33.76 -2.04 14.79
CA ASP A 241 -33.48 -2.44 16.18
C ASP A 241 -32.03 -2.92 16.31
N LEU A 242 -31.13 -2.00 16.70
CA LEU A 242 -29.71 -2.31 16.88
C LEU A 242 -29.42 -3.26 18.05
N SER A 243 -30.43 -3.56 18.89
CA SER A 243 -30.29 -4.57 19.95
C SER A 243 -30.45 -6.01 19.42
N ASP A 244 -30.95 -6.18 18.19
CA ASP A 244 -31.06 -7.49 17.55
C ASP A 244 -29.69 -8.03 17.10
N THR A 245 -29.06 -8.79 17.99
CA THR A 245 -27.77 -9.46 17.75
C THR A 245 -27.77 -10.46 16.59
N SER A 246 -28.94 -10.84 16.06
CA SER A 246 -29.02 -11.69 14.85
C SER A 246 -28.86 -10.90 13.55
N GLN A 247 -29.05 -9.57 13.60
CA GLN A 247 -28.97 -8.66 12.46
C GLN A 247 -27.80 -7.68 12.59
N PHE A 248 -27.33 -7.38 13.80
CA PHE A 248 -26.30 -6.37 14.05
C PHE A 248 -25.18 -6.87 14.97
N VAL A 249 -23.97 -6.39 14.70
CA VAL A 249 -22.79 -6.59 15.54
C VAL A 249 -22.08 -5.26 15.77
N TYR A 250 -21.42 -5.12 16.92
CA TYR A 250 -20.56 -3.97 17.20
C TYR A 250 -19.10 -4.38 17.09
N ARG A 251 -18.35 -3.70 16.23
CA ARG A 251 -16.92 -3.99 16.00
C ARG A 251 -16.11 -2.72 15.76
N ASP A 252 -14.79 -2.86 15.81
CA ASP A 252 -13.88 -1.79 15.43
C ASP A 252 -14.02 -1.47 13.94
N PHE A 253 -13.99 -0.19 13.61
CA PHE A 253 -14.03 0.31 12.24
C PHE A 253 -13.19 1.60 12.15
N PRO A 254 -12.43 1.80 11.06
CA PRO A 254 -11.47 2.92 10.96
C PRO A 254 -12.12 4.32 10.92
N ILE A 255 -13.43 4.40 10.67
CA ILE A 255 -14.18 5.66 10.58
C ILE A 255 -15.43 5.56 11.47
N GLN A 256 -15.63 6.52 12.36
CA GLN A 256 -16.79 6.54 13.25
C GLN A 256 -17.80 7.63 12.87
N ASP A 257 -17.34 8.67 12.17
CA ASP A 257 -18.18 9.81 11.80
C ASP A 257 -19.33 9.38 10.88
N GLY A 258 -20.55 9.80 11.22
CA GLY A 258 -21.77 9.46 10.48
C GLY A 258 -22.34 8.06 10.74
N TYR A 259 -21.69 7.23 11.56
CA TYR A 259 -22.17 5.90 11.94
C TYR A 259 -22.60 5.84 13.41
N VAL A 260 -23.42 4.84 13.75
CA VAL A 260 -23.84 4.62 15.13
C VAL A 260 -22.70 3.97 15.93
N VAL A 261 -22.31 4.58 17.04
CA VAL A 261 -21.22 4.14 17.91
C VAL A 261 -21.73 3.85 19.32
N ASN A 262 -21.29 2.76 19.94
CA ASN A 262 -21.64 2.44 21.33
C ASN A 262 -20.70 3.14 22.35
N GLY A 263 -20.97 2.95 23.64
CA GLY A 263 -20.16 3.53 24.73
C GLY A 263 -18.71 3.04 24.80
N GLU A 264 -18.35 1.99 24.06
CA GLU A 264 -16.99 1.44 23.97
C GLU A 264 -16.24 1.95 22.73
N GLY A 265 -16.86 2.78 21.89
CA GLY A 265 -16.26 3.27 20.65
C GLY A 265 -16.39 2.31 19.45
N LYS A 266 -17.20 1.24 19.57
CA LYS A 266 -17.44 0.28 18.48
C LYS A 266 -18.60 0.73 17.60
N VAL A 267 -18.49 0.46 16.31
CA VAL A 267 -19.48 0.85 15.28
C VAL A 267 -20.51 -0.25 15.09
N ALA A 268 -21.79 0.12 15.07
CA ALA A 268 -22.89 -0.79 14.76
C ALA A 268 -22.83 -1.18 13.28
N CYS A 269 -22.73 -2.47 13.01
CA CYS A 269 -22.64 -3.02 11.67
C CYS A 269 -23.78 -3.99 11.40
N ARG A 270 -24.49 -3.81 10.30
CA ARG A 270 -25.50 -4.75 9.80
C ARG A 270 -24.83 -6.00 9.25
N ILE A 271 -25.30 -7.17 9.64
CA ILE A 271 -24.88 -8.46 9.08
C ILE A 271 -25.54 -8.65 7.72
N TYR A 272 -24.73 -8.78 6.68
CA TYR A 272 -25.19 -9.09 5.32
C TYR A 272 -25.20 -10.59 5.07
N ARG A 273 -24.25 -11.31 5.66
CA ARG A 273 -24.08 -12.75 5.46
C ARG A 273 -23.30 -13.36 6.62
N THR A 274 -23.65 -14.60 6.95
CA THR A 274 -22.88 -15.41 7.90
C THR A 274 -22.29 -16.61 7.17
N LEU A 275 -21.00 -16.87 7.39
CA LEU A 275 -20.24 -17.99 6.81
C LEU A 275 -19.48 -18.72 7.90
N LYS A 276 -19.04 -19.96 7.66
CA LYS A 276 -18.05 -20.59 8.55
C LYS A 276 -16.72 -19.86 8.43
N ALA A 277 -16.10 -19.50 9.56
CA ALA A 277 -14.78 -18.85 9.56
C ALA A 277 -13.74 -19.70 8.81
N GLN A 278 -13.78 -21.02 9.04
CA GLN A 278 -12.95 -22.01 8.33
C GLN A 278 -13.10 -21.92 6.80
N PHE A 279 -14.31 -21.73 6.28
CA PHE A 279 -14.53 -21.61 4.84
C PHE A 279 -13.84 -20.37 4.25
N ILE A 280 -13.89 -19.24 4.97
CA ILE A 280 -13.18 -18.02 4.55
C ILE A 280 -11.68 -18.28 4.58
N TRP A 281 -11.16 -18.87 5.66
CA TRP A 281 -9.74 -19.23 5.78
C TRP A 281 -9.25 -20.15 4.66
N ASP A 282 -9.98 -21.23 4.37
CA ASP A 282 -9.64 -22.17 3.30
C ASP A 282 -9.66 -21.47 1.93
N THR A 283 -10.56 -20.51 1.72
CA THR A 283 -10.61 -19.69 0.50
C THR A 283 -9.39 -18.79 0.38
N ILE A 284 -8.94 -18.17 1.48
CA ILE A 284 -7.69 -17.39 1.53
C ILE A 284 -6.52 -18.29 1.16
N MET A 285 -6.35 -19.42 1.87
CA MET A 285 -5.21 -20.33 1.67
C MET A 285 -5.15 -20.88 0.24
N THR A 286 -6.29 -21.27 -0.32
CA THR A 286 -6.37 -21.75 -1.70
C THR A 286 -5.95 -20.65 -2.68
N SER A 287 -6.46 -19.43 -2.51
CA SER A 287 -6.09 -18.31 -3.39
C SER A 287 -4.61 -17.94 -3.27
N THR A 288 -4.07 -17.89 -2.05
CA THR A 288 -2.65 -17.61 -1.83
C THR A 288 -1.77 -18.71 -2.45
N TYR A 289 -2.19 -19.98 -2.41
CA TYR A 289 -1.47 -21.06 -3.07
C TYR A 289 -1.49 -20.93 -4.60
N ASP A 290 -2.67 -20.70 -5.18
CA ASP A 290 -2.84 -20.67 -6.64
C ASP A 290 -2.32 -19.39 -7.31
N TYR A 291 -2.38 -18.24 -6.60
CA TYR A 291 -2.15 -16.90 -7.18
C TYR A 291 -1.16 -16.04 -6.39
N ALA A 292 -0.52 -16.58 -5.35
CA ALA A 292 0.36 -15.86 -4.42
C ALA A 292 -0.30 -14.68 -3.67
N GLU A 293 -1.63 -14.57 -3.72
CA GLU A 293 -2.42 -13.50 -3.12
C GLU A 293 -3.84 -13.97 -2.71
N PRO A 294 -4.47 -13.34 -1.70
CA PRO A 294 -3.98 -12.18 -0.96
C PRO A 294 -2.91 -12.54 0.07
N GLY A 295 -2.07 -11.55 0.42
CA GLY A 295 -1.32 -11.58 1.68
C GLY A 295 -2.24 -11.31 2.87
N PHE A 296 -1.70 -11.29 4.08
CA PHE A 296 -2.46 -10.84 5.25
C PHE A 296 -1.60 -10.03 6.21
N ILE A 297 -2.28 -9.17 6.98
CA ILE A 297 -1.75 -8.32 8.02
C ILE A 297 -2.56 -8.62 9.28
N LEU A 298 -1.88 -9.04 10.35
CA LEU A 298 -2.52 -9.24 11.65
C LEU A 298 -2.75 -7.86 12.29
N ILE A 299 -3.88 -7.23 11.99
CA ILE A 299 -4.08 -5.79 12.22
C ILE A 299 -4.10 -5.44 13.71
N ASP A 300 -4.63 -6.32 14.55
CA ASP A 300 -4.67 -6.09 15.99
C ASP A 300 -3.26 -6.05 16.60
N LYS A 301 -2.33 -6.87 16.08
CA LYS A 301 -0.94 -6.87 16.53
C LYS A 301 -0.16 -5.64 16.06
N VAL A 302 -0.57 -5.04 14.94
CA VAL A 302 0.03 -3.79 14.46
C VAL A 302 -0.37 -2.60 15.34
N ASN A 303 -1.56 -2.66 15.95
CA ASN A 303 -2.11 -1.58 16.78
C ASN A 303 -1.81 -1.72 18.29
N GLN A 304 -1.02 -2.71 18.70
CA GLN A 304 -0.53 -2.89 20.07
C GLN A 304 0.79 -2.15 20.31
#